data_AF-A0A355XTX4-F1
#
_entry.id   AF-A0A355XTX4-F1
#
_cell.length_a   1.000
_cell.length_b   1.000
_cell.length_c   1.000
_cell.angle_alpha   90.00
_cell.angle_beta   90.00
_cell.angle_gamma   90.00
#
_symmetry.space_group_name_H-M   'P 1'
#
loop_
_entity.id
_entity.type
_entity.pdbx_description
1 polymer ?
#
loop_
_entity_poly.entity_id
_entity_poly.type
_entity_poly.pdbx_seq_one_letter_code
_entity_poly.pdbx_strand_id
1 'polypeptide(L)'
;MTALPVVFNNPFYYEPHPVCQLAMGQLAAWLRGEDSPFSAVPAVAAFREEAGRGKMFGVLVVRREADGAAGYLAGYSGQLCGRSDWTDFVPAVFDYLQPDGHFKRHEAEIVGVNREIDLLEAERRVADDEAERLDEGDPRPMFEKAKGEGETDEEHVRRRQFENAELHRWKVRHKARTAQWQARWQEKEVRLLSLKRLRRQKSDDLQRWLFSHFSMMNARGERKDLLEIFGAIPPSGSGECCEPKLLQYAYTHGLHPLGMAMMWWGDSPKREVRHHGHYYPACNKRCKPILGWMLQGLDVAPNP
;
A
#
# COMPACT_ATOMS: atom_id res chain seq x y z
N MET A 1 38.30 -1.95 -20.06
CA MET A 1 36.84 -1.92 -20.34
C MET A 1 36.23 -3.17 -19.75
N THR A 2 35.22 -3.04 -18.89
CA THR A 2 34.49 -4.19 -18.35
C THR A 2 33.68 -4.85 -19.46
N ALA A 3 33.69 -6.18 -19.55
CA ALA A 3 32.91 -6.90 -20.55
C ALA A 3 31.40 -6.62 -20.39
N LEU A 4 30.66 -6.61 -21.49
CA LEU A 4 29.21 -6.50 -21.47
C LEU A 4 28.57 -7.89 -21.31
N PRO A 5 27.42 -7.99 -20.62
CA PRO A 5 26.68 -9.25 -20.53
C PRO A 5 26.20 -9.69 -21.92
N VAL A 6 26.30 -10.99 -22.20
CA VAL A 6 25.74 -11.60 -23.41
C VAL A 6 24.26 -11.95 -23.20
N VAL A 7 23.92 -12.37 -21.98
CA VAL A 7 22.57 -12.75 -21.55
C VAL A 7 22.13 -11.82 -20.43
N PHE A 8 20.86 -11.40 -20.44
CA PHE A 8 20.29 -10.56 -19.40
C PHE A 8 20.20 -11.31 -18.06
N ASN A 9 20.63 -10.72 -16.95
CA ASN A 9 20.57 -11.40 -15.65
C ASN A 9 19.13 -11.57 -15.17
N ASN A 10 18.85 -12.70 -14.51
CA ASN A 10 17.52 -12.97 -13.95
C ASN A 10 17.22 -12.02 -12.79
N PRO A 11 16.20 -11.15 -12.85
CA PRO A 11 16.00 -10.13 -11.82
C PRO A 11 15.53 -10.68 -10.47
N PHE A 12 15.15 -11.96 -10.38
CA PHE A 12 14.72 -12.59 -9.14
C PHE A 12 15.84 -13.32 -8.41
N TYR A 13 16.91 -13.69 -9.12
CA TYR A 13 18.05 -14.43 -8.60
C TYR A 13 19.28 -14.06 -9.40
N TYR A 14 20.11 -13.17 -8.87
CA TYR A 14 21.33 -12.78 -9.55
C TYR A 14 22.37 -12.25 -8.57
N GLU A 15 23.62 -12.47 -8.95
CA GLU A 15 24.71 -11.58 -8.58
C GLU A 15 24.83 -10.51 -9.68
N PRO A 16 24.86 -9.21 -9.33
CA PRO A 16 25.00 -8.14 -10.31
C PRO A 16 26.25 -8.35 -11.19
N HIS A 17 26.07 -8.30 -12.51
CA HIS A 17 27.21 -8.36 -13.43
C HIS A 17 28.20 -7.21 -13.17
N PRO A 18 29.54 -7.38 -13.33
CA PRO A 18 30.53 -6.34 -13.03
C PRO A 18 30.26 -4.97 -13.67
N VAL A 19 29.74 -4.91 -14.90
CA VAL A 19 29.36 -3.62 -15.52
C VAL A 19 28.17 -2.95 -14.82
N CYS A 20 27.22 -3.72 -14.27
CA CYS A 20 26.11 -3.18 -13.48
C CYS A 20 26.61 -2.68 -12.12
N GLN A 21 27.59 -3.37 -11.51
CA GLN A 21 28.24 -2.89 -10.28
C GLN A 21 29.00 -1.58 -10.53
N LEU A 22 29.70 -1.45 -11.65
CA LEU A 22 30.36 -0.21 -12.05
C LEU A 22 29.37 0.95 -12.20
N ALA A 23 28.27 0.73 -12.93
CA ALA A 23 27.20 1.72 -13.09
C ALA A 23 26.57 2.11 -11.74
N MET A 24 26.28 1.14 -10.88
CA MET A 24 25.76 1.39 -9.54
C MET A 24 26.77 2.14 -8.66
N GLY A 25 28.07 1.86 -8.80
CA GLY A 25 29.13 2.56 -8.09
C GLY A 25 29.21 4.04 -8.46
N GLN A 26 29.01 4.38 -9.74
CA GLN A 26 28.92 5.76 -10.21
C GLN A 26 27.69 6.46 -9.61
N LEU A 27 26.52 5.81 -9.65
CA LEU A 27 25.32 6.35 -9.00
C LEU A 27 25.54 6.54 -7.48
N ALA A 28 26.16 5.57 -6.80
CA ALA A 28 26.45 5.64 -5.37
C ALA A 28 27.40 6.78 -5.01
N ALA A 29 28.44 7.04 -5.81
CA ALA A 29 29.33 8.18 -5.64
C ALA A 29 28.54 9.50 -5.73
N TRP A 30 27.69 9.63 -6.74
CA TRP A 30 26.81 10.80 -6.87
C TRP A 30 25.86 10.96 -5.68
N LEU A 31 25.29 9.87 -5.15
CA LEU A 31 24.44 9.90 -3.96
C LEU A 31 25.18 10.35 -2.69
N ARG A 32 26.50 10.11 -2.59
CA ARG A 32 27.36 10.67 -1.52
C ARG A 32 27.68 12.15 -1.75
N GLY A 33 27.41 12.67 -2.94
CA GLY A 33 27.78 14.01 -3.39
C GLY A 33 29.23 14.12 -3.83
N GLU A 34 29.82 13.00 -4.23
CA GLU A 34 31.11 12.95 -4.91
C GLU A 34 30.91 13.26 -6.40
N ASP A 35 31.98 13.72 -7.07
CA ASP A 35 31.99 13.83 -8.53
C ASP A 35 31.79 12.43 -9.15
N SER A 36 30.90 12.34 -10.14
CA SER A 36 30.53 11.06 -10.74
C SER A 36 30.16 11.22 -12.21
N PRO A 37 30.52 10.25 -13.08
CA PRO A 37 30.05 10.19 -14.46
C PRO A 37 28.53 10.04 -14.60
N PHE A 38 27.80 9.74 -13.52
CA PHE A 38 26.35 9.58 -13.56
C PHE A 38 25.62 10.87 -13.95
N SER A 39 25.99 12.00 -13.34
CA SER A 39 25.41 13.30 -13.64
C SER A 39 26.42 14.40 -13.38
N ALA A 40 26.46 15.38 -14.29
CA ALA A 40 27.26 16.59 -14.13
C ALA A 40 26.67 17.56 -13.08
N VAL A 41 25.42 17.37 -12.69
CA VAL A 41 24.74 18.20 -11.69
C VAL A 41 24.80 17.48 -10.33
N PRO A 42 25.39 18.08 -9.28
CA PRO A 42 25.46 17.45 -7.97
C PRO A 42 24.08 17.15 -7.38
N ALA A 43 23.98 16.07 -6.59
CA ALA A 43 22.75 15.73 -5.88
C ALA A 43 22.36 16.84 -4.89
N VAL A 44 21.13 17.34 -5.00
CA VAL A 44 20.61 18.36 -4.09
C VAL A 44 20.53 17.82 -2.65
N ALA A 45 20.77 18.67 -1.66
CA ALA A 45 20.87 18.25 -0.25
C ALA A 45 19.60 17.52 0.24
N ALA A 46 18.42 18.05 -0.06
CA ALA A 46 17.13 17.44 0.33
C ALA A 46 16.94 16.04 -0.27
N PHE A 47 17.39 15.83 -1.52
CA PHE A 47 17.33 14.52 -2.17
C PHE A 47 18.21 13.50 -1.43
N ARG A 48 19.46 13.88 -1.12
CA ARG A 48 20.39 12.98 -0.41
C ARG A 48 19.88 12.66 0.99
N GLU A 49 19.35 13.65 1.69
CA GLU A 49 18.79 13.45 3.02
C GLU A 49 17.63 12.44 2.99
N GLU A 50 16.65 12.62 2.09
CA GLU A 50 15.53 11.69 1.98
C GLU A 50 15.96 10.31 1.50
N ALA A 51 16.86 10.23 0.51
CA ALA A 51 17.44 8.97 0.06
C ALA A 51 18.17 8.24 1.20
N GLY A 52 18.85 8.98 2.07
CA GLY A 52 19.56 8.46 3.25
C GLY A 52 18.63 7.80 4.28
N ARG A 53 17.33 8.13 4.28
CA ARG A 53 16.32 7.51 5.16
C ARG A 53 15.82 6.15 4.65
N GLY A 54 16.37 5.65 3.54
CA GLY A 54 16.04 4.33 3.00
C GLY A 54 15.35 4.41 1.64
N LYS A 55 16.02 3.93 0.60
CA LYS A 55 15.51 3.93 -0.77
C LYS A 55 16.08 2.79 -1.61
N MET A 56 15.26 2.20 -2.47
CA MET A 56 15.76 1.32 -3.52
C MET A 56 16.16 2.15 -4.74
N PHE A 57 17.40 1.99 -5.20
CA PHE A 57 17.91 2.49 -6.47
C PHE A 57 18.19 1.32 -7.41
N GLY A 58 18.07 1.56 -8.70
CA GLY A 58 18.36 0.56 -9.73
C GLY A 58 19.14 1.17 -10.88
N VAL A 59 20.01 0.38 -11.48
CA VAL A 59 20.64 0.68 -12.76
C VAL A 59 20.27 -0.38 -13.78
N LEU A 60 20.15 0.02 -15.04
CA LEU A 60 19.96 -0.87 -16.18
C LEU A 60 20.99 -0.52 -17.24
N VAL A 61 21.95 -1.41 -17.47
CA VAL A 61 22.89 -1.32 -18.58
C VAL A 61 22.11 -1.62 -19.86
N VAL A 62 22.27 -0.75 -20.85
CA VAL A 62 21.54 -0.80 -22.12
C VAL A 62 22.50 -0.60 -23.29
N ARG A 63 22.08 -1.06 -24.46
CA ARG A 63 22.72 -0.78 -25.74
C ARG A 63 21.73 -0.07 -26.65
N ARG A 64 22.15 1.01 -27.29
CA ARG A 64 21.36 1.68 -28.33
C ARG A 64 21.41 0.85 -29.61
N GLU A 65 20.27 0.55 -30.20
CA GLU A 65 20.23 -0.26 -31.43
C GLU A 65 20.80 0.47 -32.64
N ALA A 66 20.68 1.80 -32.70
CA ALA A 66 21.09 2.60 -33.86
C ALA A 66 22.59 2.58 -34.14
N ASP A 67 23.44 2.57 -33.10
CA ASP A 67 24.91 2.70 -33.22
C ASP A 67 25.68 1.65 -32.39
N GLY A 68 24.98 0.82 -31.61
CA GLY A 68 25.59 -0.18 -30.74
C GLY A 68 26.24 0.40 -29.48
N ALA A 69 26.12 1.70 -29.21
CA ALA A 69 26.72 2.34 -28.04
C ALA A 69 26.08 1.82 -26.75
N ALA A 70 26.91 1.46 -25.77
CA ALA A 70 26.46 1.02 -24.45
C ALA A 70 26.45 2.18 -23.45
N GLY A 71 25.48 2.16 -22.55
CA GLY A 71 25.35 3.10 -21.44
C GLY A 71 24.51 2.47 -20.33
N TYR A 72 24.04 3.28 -19.38
CA TYR A 72 23.08 2.80 -18.39
C TYR A 72 22.04 3.86 -18.06
N LEU A 73 20.89 3.37 -17.62
CA LEU A 73 19.79 4.14 -17.05
C LEU A 73 19.83 3.98 -15.53
N ALA A 74 19.39 4.98 -14.79
CA ALA A 74 19.20 4.90 -13.35
C ALA A 74 17.73 5.18 -12.98
N GLY A 75 17.27 4.56 -11.91
CA GLY A 75 15.93 4.73 -11.37
C GLY A 75 15.89 4.55 -9.87
N TYR A 76 14.79 4.98 -9.25
CA TYR A 76 14.48 4.74 -7.85
C TYR A 76 13.01 4.32 -7.70
N SER A 77 12.71 3.62 -6.60
CA SER A 77 11.35 3.11 -6.32
C SER A 77 10.42 4.21 -5.81
N GLY A 78 9.19 4.33 -6.31
CA GLY A 78 8.25 5.37 -5.85
C GLY A 78 8.78 6.79 -6.10
N GLN A 79 8.68 7.69 -5.11
CA GLN A 79 9.01 9.11 -5.23
C GLN A 79 10.17 9.56 -4.32
N LEU A 80 10.90 10.60 -4.71
CA LEU A 80 11.85 11.29 -3.84
C LEU A 80 11.52 12.77 -3.80
N CYS A 81 11.42 13.34 -2.60
CA CYS A 81 11.02 14.73 -2.34
C CYS A 81 9.67 15.07 -2.96
N GLY A 82 8.73 14.13 -2.90
CA GLY A 82 7.39 14.27 -3.50
C GLY A 82 7.39 14.28 -5.03
N ARG A 83 8.51 13.96 -5.68
CA ARG A 83 8.72 14.02 -7.13
C ARG A 83 9.06 12.67 -7.73
N SER A 84 8.80 12.54 -9.03
CA SER A 84 9.05 11.34 -9.83
C SER A 84 9.83 11.64 -11.13
N ASP A 85 10.28 12.89 -11.31
CA ASP A 85 10.72 13.50 -12.57
C ASP A 85 12.14 14.11 -12.48
N TRP A 86 12.98 13.59 -11.56
CA TRP A 86 14.39 13.99 -11.47
C TRP A 86 15.13 13.70 -12.78
N THR A 87 15.76 14.72 -13.37
CA THR A 87 16.25 14.74 -14.77
C THR A 87 17.19 13.58 -15.15
N ASP A 88 18.10 13.18 -14.27
CA ASP A 88 19.08 12.11 -14.53
C ASP A 88 18.55 10.69 -14.23
N PHE A 89 17.28 10.58 -13.83
CA PHE A 89 16.62 9.31 -13.55
C PHE A 89 15.49 9.05 -14.55
N VAL A 90 15.20 7.77 -14.78
CA VAL A 90 14.03 7.39 -15.56
C VAL A 90 12.75 7.86 -14.84
N PRO A 91 11.79 8.46 -15.57
CA PRO A 91 10.55 8.95 -15.00
C PRO A 91 9.66 7.82 -14.48
N ALA A 92 8.60 8.16 -13.75
CA ALA A 92 7.52 7.21 -13.49
C ALA A 92 6.91 6.69 -14.80
N VAL A 93 6.45 5.43 -14.81
CA VAL A 93 5.70 4.86 -15.94
C VAL A 93 4.42 5.67 -16.20
N PHE A 94 3.75 6.07 -15.12
CA PHE A 94 2.59 6.95 -15.14
C PHE A 94 2.66 7.87 -13.93
N ASP A 95 2.64 9.18 -14.18
CA ASP A 95 2.60 10.18 -13.11
C ASP A 95 1.16 10.54 -12.77
N TYR A 96 0.67 9.91 -11.70
CA TYR A 96 -0.70 10.08 -11.23
C TYR A 96 -0.82 11.10 -10.08
N LEU A 97 0.28 11.68 -9.59
CA LEU A 97 0.31 12.47 -8.34
C LEU A 97 0.24 13.98 -8.57
N GLN A 98 -0.20 14.39 -9.75
CA GLN A 98 -0.51 15.78 -10.08
C GLN A 98 -1.54 16.34 -9.08
N PRO A 99 -1.28 17.51 -8.43
CA PRO A 99 -2.11 18.02 -7.34
C PRO A 99 -3.61 18.11 -7.64
N ASP A 100 -3.96 18.55 -8.86
CA ASP A 100 -5.35 18.66 -9.33
C ASP A 100 -5.76 17.53 -10.28
N GLY A 101 -4.90 16.50 -10.39
CA GLY A 101 -5.10 15.35 -11.25
C GLY A 101 -6.27 14.46 -10.81
N HIS A 102 -6.68 13.55 -11.69
CA HIS A 102 -7.77 12.62 -11.42
C HIS A 102 -7.56 11.84 -10.12
N PHE A 103 -6.35 11.32 -9.87
CA PHE A 103 -6.08 10.54 -8.67
C PHE A 103 -6.25 11.35 -7.39
N LYS A 104 -5.62 12.53 -7.30
CA LYS A 104 -5.65 13.37 -6.09
C LYS A 104 -7.05 13.87 -5.75
N ARG A 105 -7.86 14.23 -6.76
CA ARG A 105 -9.26 14.62 -6.54
C ARG A 105 -10.10 13.48 -5.95
N HIS A 106 -10.02 12.28 -6.52
CA HIS A 106 -10.78 11.13 -6.02
C HIS A 106 -10.23 10.59 -4.69
N GLU A 107 -8.91 10.67 -4.46
CA GLU A 107 -8.30 10.39 -3.16
C GLU A 107 -8.86 11.32 -2.08
N ALA A 108 -8.99 12.62 -2.36
CA ALA A 108 -9.57 13.58 -1.43
C ALA A 108 -11.04 13.29 -1.11
N GLU A 109 -11.84 12.84 -2.08
CA GLU A 109 -13.22 12.38 -1.84
C GLU A 109 -13.26 11.16 -0.90
N ILE A 110 -12.39 10.17 -1.11
CA ILE A 110 -12.29 9.00 -0.24
C ILE A 110 -11.88 9.41 1.18
N VAL A 111 -10.93 10.34 1.31
CA VAL A 111 -10.53 10.92 2.61
C VAL A 111 -11.72 11.62 3.28
N GLY A 112 -12.54 12.35 2.52
CA GLY A 112 -13.77 12.96 3.02
C GLY A 112 -14.75 11.93 3.59
N VAL A 113 -15.02 10.86 2.82
CA VAL A 113 -15.89 9.77 3.28
C VAL A 113 -15.33 9.07 4.52
N ASN A 114 -14.01 8.85 4.60
CA ASN A 114 -13.38 8.28 5.80
C ASN A 114 -13.58 9.17 7.02
N ARG A 115 -13.42 10.49 6.88
CA ARG A 115 -13.68 11.41 8.01
C ARG A 115 -15.11 11.32 8.50
N GLU A 116 -16.09 11.21 7.60
CA GLU A 116 -17.50 11.01 8.01
C GLU A 116 -17.72 9.66 8.73
N ILE A 117 -17.09 8.59 8.26
CA ILE A 117 -17.12 7.28 8.93
C ILE A 117 -16.52 7.38 10.34
N ASP A 118 -15.33 7.97 10.46
CA ASP A 118 -14.62 8.11 11.73
C ASP A 118 -15.43 8.92 12.75
N LEU A 119 -16.08 9.99 12.31
CA LEU A 119 -16.98 10.79 13.15
C LEU A 119 -18.18 9.98 13.64
N LEU A 120 -18.87 9.26 12.75
CA LEU A 120 -20.02 8.43 13.14
C LEU A 120 -19.62 7.26 14.05
N GLU A 121 -18.46 6.66 13.85
CA GLU A 121 -17.94 5.60 14.72
C GLU A 121 -17.53 6.14 16.09
N ALA A 122 -16.95 7.34 16.15
CA ALA A 122 -16.65 8.01 17.42
C ALA A 122 -17.93 8.39 18.18
N GLU A 123 -18.93 8.94 17.49
CA GLU A 123 -20.25 9.22 18.07
C GLU A 123 -20.91 7.95 18.61
N ARG A 124 -20.82 6.84 17.86
CA ARG A 124 -21.37 5.55 18.31
C ARG A 124 -20.66 5.07 19.59
N ARG A 125 -19.34 5.14 19.64
CA ARG A 125 -18.59 4.74 20.85
C ARG A 125 -19.04 5.49 22.08
N VAL A 126 -19.21 6.81 21.98
CA VAL A 126 -19.73 7.63 23.10
C VAL A 126 -21.15 7.20 23.49
N ALA A 127 -22.02 6.96 22.52
CA ALA A 127 -23.40 6.53 22.77
C ALA A 127 -23.51 5.10 23.33
N ASP A 128 -22.61 4.20 22.96
CA ASP A 128 -22.47 2.86 23.53
C ASP A 128 -22.02 2.96 25.01
N ASP A 129 -20.97 3.75 25.29
CA ASP A 129 -20.45 3.96 26.65
C ASP A 129 -21.52 4.58 27.58
N GLU A 130 -22.33 5.53 27.08
CA GLU A 130 -23.44 6.11 27.83
C GLU A 130 -24.54 5.09 28.12
N ALA A 131 -24.88 4.23 27.15
CA ALA A 131 -25.86 3.18 27.32
C ALA A 131 -25.39 2.13 28.34
N GLU A 132 -24.11 1.75 28.30
CA GLU A 132 -23.51 0.81 29.24
C GLU A 132 -23.53 1.36 30.67
N ARG A 133 -23.16 2.62 30.90
CA ARG A 133 -23.25 3.26 32.22
C ARG A 133 -24.68 3.31 32.77
N LEU A 134 -25.67 3.51 31.91
CA LEU A 134 -27.08 3.49 32.30
C LEU A 134 -27.57 2.07 32.66
N ASP A 135 -27.05 1.05 31.97
CA ASP A 135 -27.31 -0.36 32.29
C ASP A 135 -26.64 -0.77 33.61
N GLU A 136 -25.39 -0.36 33.84
CA GLU A 136 -24.66 -0.57 35.12
C GLU A 136 -25.38 0.09 36.31
N GLY A 137 -26.00 1.26 36.10
CA GLY A 137 -26.77 1.97 37.12
C GLY A 137 -28.15 1.39 37.44
N ASP A 138 -28.67 0.43 36.66
CA ASP A 138 -29.95 -0.27 36.90
C ASP A 138 -29.75 -1.80 36.80
N PRO A 139 -28.97 -2.39 37.72
CA PRO A 139 -28.61 -3.81 37.66
C PRO A 139 -29.85 -4.69 37.81
N ARG A 140 -29.81 -5.86 37.18
CA ARG A 140 -30.91 -6.83 37.24
C ARG A 140 -31.21 -7.24 38.69
N PRO A 141 -32.45 -7.07 39.18
CA PRO A 141 -32.84 -7.56 40.50
C PRO A 141 -32.64 -9.07 40.62
N MET A 142 -31.93 -9.48 41.67
CA MET A 142 -31.67 -10.87 42.01
C MET A 142 -32.45 -11.21 43.29
N PHE A 143 -33.24 -12.28 43.25
CA PHE A 143 -34.11 -12.69 44.35
C PHE A 143 -33.89 -14.16 44.69
N GLU A 144 -33.94 -14.49 45.98
CA GLU A 144 -33.86 -15.88 46.46
C GLU A 144 -35.18 -16.61 46.21
N LYS A 145 -35.11 -17.73 45.50
CA LYS A 145 -36.29 -18.52 45.12
C LYS A 145 -36.77 -19.46 46.22
N ALA A 146 -35.92 -19.74 47.21
CA ALA A 146 -36.24 -20.65 48.30
C ALA A 146 -37.14 -19.95 49.32
N LYS A 147 -37.98 -20.74 50.00
CA LYS A 147 -38.78 -20.29 51.13
C LYS A 147 -37.89 -20.11 52.36
N GLY A 148 -38.07 -19.01 53.11
CA GLY A 148 -37.28 -18.71 54.30
C GLY A 148 -37.67 -19.57 55.52
N GLU A 149 -36.74 -19.77 56.45
CA GLU A 149 -37.05 -20.41 57.73
C GLU A 149 -38.06 -19.56 58.52
N GLY A 150 -39.16 -20.18 58.96
CA GLY A 150 -40.25 -19.51 59.68
C GLY A 150 -41.24 -18.72 58.79
N GLU A 151 -41.02 -18.64 57.48
CA GLU A 151 -41.94 -17.99 56.55
C GLU A 151 -43.21 -18.85 56.39
N THR A 152 -44.40 -18.24 56.47
CA THR A 152 -45.65 -18.95 56.15
C THR A 152 -45.81 -19.13 54.63
N ASP A 153 -46.65 -20.06 54.19
CA ASP A 153 -46.89 -20.25 52.75
C ASP A 153 -47.51 -18.99 52.10
N GLU A 154 -48.38 -18.28 52.83
CA GLU A 154 -48.98 -17.04 52.35
C GLU A 154 -47.95 -15.91 52.18
N GLU A 155 -47.04 -15.75 53.16
CA GLU A 155 -45.96 -14.76 53.10
C GLU A 155 -45.02 -15.06 51.93
N HIS A 156 -44.65 -16.33 51.75
CA HIS A 156 -43.83 -16.77 50.63
C HIS A 156 -44.48 -16.47 49.28
N VAL A 157 -45.78 -16.75 49.12
CA VAL A 157 -46.52 -16.44 47.89
C VAL A 157 -46.56 -14.93 47.63
N ARG A 158 -46.87 -14.10 48.64
CA ARG A 158 -46.89 -12.63 48.49
C ARG A 158 -45.51 -12.08 48.12
N ARG A 159 -44.44 -12.55 48.77
CA ARG A 159 -43.05 -12.19 48.44
C ARG A 159 -42.71 -12.53 46.99
N ARG A 160 -42.95 -13.77 46.56
CA ARG A 160 -42.67 -14.22 45.18
C ARG A 160 -43.47 -13.44 44.14
N GLN A 161 -44.72 -13.07 44.43
CA GLN A 161 -45.53 -12.22 43.57
C GLN A 161 -44.92 -10.82 43.41
N PHE A 162 -44.48 -10.21 44.51
CA PHE A 162 -43.80 -8.92 44.49
C PHE A 162 -42.47 -8.96 43.71
N GLU A 163 -41.61 -9.95 44.00
CA GLU A 163 -40.31 -10.13 43.33
C GLU A 163 -40.46 -10.36 41.82
N ASN A 164 -41.44 -11.17 41.41
CA ASN A 164 -41.72 -11.39 39.99
C ASN A 164 -42.24 -10.10 39.33
N ALA A 165 -43.04 -9.30 40.02
CA ALA A 165 -43.51 -8.01 39.52
C ALA A 165 -42.35 -7.00 39.37
N GLU A 166 -41.43 -6.94 40.34
CA GLU A 166 -40.21 -6.13 40.26
C GLU A 166 -39.32 -6.54 39.08
N LEU A 167 -39.04 -7.84 38.94
CA LEU A 167 -38.27 -8.35 37.79
C LEU A 167 -38.96 -8.07 36.46
N HIS A 168 -40.30 -8.17 36.40
CA HIS A 168 -41.06 -7.82 35.20
C HIS A 168 -40.95 -6.33 34.88
N ARG A 169 -41.13 -5.44 35.87
CA ARG A 169 -40.95 -3.99 35.73
C ARG A 169 -39.56 -3.65 35.19
N TRP A 170 -38.52 -4.25 35.76
CA TRP A 170 -37.14 -4.08 35.28
C TRP A 170 -36.99 -4.53 33.82
N LYS A 171 -37.46 -5.73 33.46
CA LYS A 171 -37.40 -6.24 32.07
C LYS A 171 -38.09 -5.31 31.08
N VAL A 172 -39.25 -4.77 31.43
CA VAL A 172 -40.01 -3.84 30.58
C VAL A 172 -39.22 -2.55 30.37
N ARG A 173 -38.71 -1.93 31.44
CA ARG A 173 -37.91 -0.69 31.33
C ARG A 173 -36.62 -0.91 30.55
N HIS A 174 -35.89 -1.99 30.82
CA HIS A 174 -34.66 -2.33 30.10
C HIS A 174 -34.94 -2.57 28.61
N LYS A 175 -35.99 -3.33 28.26
CA LYS A 175 -36.38 -3.53 26.86
C LYS A 175 -36.75 -2.21 26.18
N ALA A 176 -37.47 -1.32 26.85
CA ALA A 176 -37.81 0.00 26.33
C ALA A 176 -36.56 0.87 26.10
N ARG A 177 -35.59 0.85 27.03
CA ARG A 177 -34.29 1.54 26.91
C ARG A 177 -33.50 1.04 25.70
N THR A 178 -33.32 -0.28 25.57
CA THR A 178 -32.64 -0.87 24.42
C THR A 178 -33.33 -0.52 23.10
N ALA A 179 -34.67 -0.59 23.05
CA ALA A 179 -35.42 -0.23 21.84
C ALA A 179 -35.30 1.26 21.49
N GLN A 180 -35.34 2.15 22.47
CA GLN A 180 -35.13 3.59 22.26
C GLN A 180 -33.74 3.87 21.71
N TRP A 181 -32.72 3.22 22.28
CA TRP A 181 -31.35 3.37 21.82
C TRP A 181 -31.16 2.85 20.39
N GLN A 182 -31.70 1.67 20.07
CA GLN A 182 -31.69 1.12 18.71
C GLN A 182 -32.38 2.05 17.72
N ALA A 183 -33.56 2.57 18.07
CA ALA A 183 -34.30 3.51 17.22
C ALA A 183 -33.51 4.82 16.98
N ARG A 184 -32.81 5.33 18.01
CA ARG A 184 -31.95 6.52 17.88
C ARG A 184 -30.78 6.29 16.92
N TRP A 185 -30.27 5.07 16.81
CA TRP A 185 -29.10 4.79 15.98
C TRP A 185 -29.39 4.11 14.64
N GLN A 186 -30.61 3.61 14.42
CA GLN A 186 -30.97 2.89 13.20
C GLN A 186 -30.61 3.67 11.93
N GLU A 187 -30.97 4.96 11.86
CA GLU A 187 -30.66 5.80 10.69
C GLU A 187 -29.14 5.97 10.49
N LYS A 188 -28.41 6.20 11.58
CA LYS A 188 -26.95 6.39 11.55
C LYS A 188 -26.22 5.09 11.23
N GLU A 189 -26.71 3.93 11.67
CA GLU A 189 -26.16 2.62 11.28
C GLU A 189 -26.36 2.36 9.79
N VAL A 190 -27.56 2.66 9.25
CA VAL A 190 -27.82 2.57 7.81
C VAL A 190 -26.88 3.49 7.04
N ARG A 191 -26.69 4.73 7.52
CA ARG A 191 -25.74 5.69 6.93
C ARG A 191 -24.29 5.21 7.03
N LEU A 192 -23.86 4.67 8.17
CA LEU A 192 -22.51 4.15 8.33
C LEU A 192 -22.22 3.01 7.37
N LEU A 193 -23.18 2.08 7.21
CA LEU A 193 -23.07 0.99 6.25
C LEU A 193 -23.06 1.48 4.79
N SER A 194 -23.85 2.52 4.46
CA SER A 194 -23.82 3.11 3.11
C SER A 194 -22.50 3.81 2.83
N LEU A 195 -21.96 4.58 3.78
CA LEU A 195 -20.65 5.23 3.66
C LEU A 195 -19.51 4.22 3.53
N LYS A 196 -19.51 3.15 4.31
CA LYS A 196 -18.50 2.07 4.20
C LYS A 196 -18.53 1.40 2.82
N ARG A 197 -19.73 1.15 2.28
CA ARG A 197 -19.90 0.63 0.90
C ARG A 197 -19.39 1.64 -0.14
N LEU A 198 -19.77 2.91 -0.01
CA LEU A 198 -19.33 3.98 -0.92
C LEU A 198 -17.81 4.16 -0.90
N ARG A 199 -17.19 4.18 0.28
CA ARG A 199 -15.73 4.26 0.43
C ARG A 199 -15.02 3.11 -0.25
N ARG A 200 -15.52 1.89 -0.07
CA ARG A 200 -14.96 0.70 -0.73
C ARG A 200 -15.08 0.82 -2.24
N GLN A 201 -16.26 1.15 -2.76
CA GLN A 201 -16.49 1.32 -4.19
C GLN A 201 -15.55 2.38 -4.79
N LYS A 202 -15.51 3.59 -4.21
CA LYS A 202 -14.60 4.65 -4.67
C LYS A 202 -13.13 4.23 -4.67
N SER A 203 -12.70 3.52 -3.63
CA SER A 203 -11.34 2.99 -3.54
C SER A 203 -11.04 1.96 -4.64
N ASP A 204 -11.96 1.02 -4.87
CA ASP A 204 -11.79 -0.03 -5.89
C ASP A 204 -11.78 0.59 -7.29
N ASP A 205 -12.66 1.55 -7.56
CA ASP A 205 -12.74 2.27 -8.85
C ASP A 205 -11.48 3.10 -9.10
N LEU A 206 -10.98 3.81 -8.08
CA LEU A 206 -9.75 4.60 -8.18
C LEU A 206 -8.52 3.71 -8.42
N GLN A 207 -8.42 2.56 -7.75
CA GLN A 207 -7.32 1.62 -7.98
C GLN A 207 -7.40 1.00 -9.38
N ARG A 208 -8.58 0.61 -9.86
CA ARG A 208 -8.76 0.13 -11.24
C ARG A 208 -8.33 1.18 -12.26
N TRP A 209 -8.80 2.40 -12.10
CA TRP A 209 -8.39 3.52 -12.94
C TRP A 209 -6.86 3.70 -12.90
N LEU A 210 -6.24 3.71 -11.71
CA LEU A 210 -4.80 3.87 -11.59
C LEU A 210 -4.05 2.80 -12.38
N PHE A 211 -4.39 1.53 -12.16
CA PHE A 211 -3.66 0.40 -12.73
C PHE A 211 -3.92 0.19 -14.23
N SER A 212 -5.04 0.67 -14.77
CA SER A 212 -5.27 0.68 -16.23
C SER A 212 -4.38 1.67 -16.98
N HIS A 213 -3.79 2.66 -16.28
CA HIS A 213 -2.90 3.65 -16.91
C HIS A 213 -1.42 3.22 -16.92
N PHE A 214 -1.05 2.18 -16.16
CA PHE A 214 0.29 1.61 -16.20
C PHE A 214 0.43 0.64 -17.38
N SER A 215 0.59 1.17 -18.59
CA SER A 215 0.81 0.38 -19.81
C SER A 215 2.27 -0.09 -19.92
N MET A 216 2.50 -1.36 -19.59
CA MET A 216 3.81 -1.99 -19.59
C MET A 216 4.13 -2.67 -20.92
N MET A 217 5.27 -2.31 -21.50
CA MET A 217 5.79 -2.93 -22.72
C MET A 217 6.69 -4.12 -22.39
N ASN A 218 6.63 -5.17 -23.20
CA ASN A 218 7.62 -6.25 -23.17
C ASN A 218 8.71 -6.08 -24.23
N ALA A 219 9.72 -6.95 -24.20
CA ALA A 219 10.84 -6.90 -25.15
C ALA A 219 10.44 -7.20 -26.62
N ARG A 220 9.23 -7.72 -26.88
CA ARG A 220 8.67 -7.83 -28.24
C ARG A 220 7.93 -6.57 -28.71
N GLY A 221 7.78 -5.55 -27.86
CA GLY A 221 7.04 -4.33 -28.16
C GLY A 221 5.52 -4.44 -27.92
N GLU A 222 5.04 -5.54 -27.35
CA GLU A 222 3.63 -5.70 -26.98
C GLU A 222 3.31 -4.97 -25.68
N ARG A 223 2.07 -4.53 -25.50
CA ARG A 223 1.63 -3.75 -24.33
C ARG A 223 0.50 -4.44 -23.57
N LYS A 224 0.55 -4.35 -22.25
CA LYS A 224 -0.55 -4.68 -21.33
C LYS A 224 -0.58 -3.72 -20.16
N ASP A 225 -1.76 -3.39 -19.67
CA ASP A 225 -1.88 -2.69 -18.40
C ASP A 225 -1.70 -3.62 -17.19
N LEU A 226 -1.65 -3.06 -15.97
CA LEU A 226 -1.45 -3.88 -14.78
C LEU A 226 -2.69 -4.70 -14.39
N LEU A 227 -3.89 -4.34 -14.82
CA LEU A 227 -5.09 -5.17 -14.60
C LEU A 227 -5.03 -6.43 -15.47
N GLU A 228 -4.61 -6.30 -16.73
CA GLU A 228 -4.41 -7.43 -17.65
C GLU A 228 -3.28 -8.37 -17.19
N ILE A 229 -2.18 -7.80 -16.67
CA ILE A 229 -1.02 -8.59 -16.20
C ILE A 229 -1.38 -9.39 -14.94
N PHE A 230 -2.13 -8.81 -14.01
CA PHE A 230 -2.45 -9.47 -12.73
C PHE A 230 -3.75 -10.30 -12.78
N GLY A 231 -4.69 -9.99 -13.69
CA GLY A 231 -6.02 -10.61 -13.73
C GLY A 231 -6.95 -10.22 -12.57
N ALA A 232 -6.49 -9.33 -11.68
CA ALA A 232 -7.19 -8.79 -10.52
C ALA A 232 -6.57 -7.43 -10.16
N ILE A 233 -7.14 -6.71 -9.18
CA ILE A 233 -6.56 -5.44 -8.70
C ILE A 233 -5.17 -5.73 -8.09
N PRO A 234 -4.08 -5.16 -8.65
CA PRO A 234 -2.73 -5.33 -8.13
C PRO A 234 -2.57 -4.78 -6.69
N PRO A 235 -1.56 -5.25 -5.93
CA PRO A 235 -1.18 -4.60 -4.69
C PRO A 235 -0.74 -3.15 -4.92
N SER A 236 -1.04 -2.26 -3.98
CA SER A 236 -0.64 -0.85 -4.05
C SER A 236 0.87 -0.68 -4.25
N GLY A 237 1.24 0.29 -5.10
CA GLY A 237 2.62 0.56 -5.53
C GLY A 237 3.17 -0.40 -6.58
N SER A 238 2.34 -1.26 -7.17
CA SER A 238 2.72 -2.05 -8.35
C SER A 238 3.01 -1.13 -9.54
N GLY A 239 4.11 -1.38 -10.25
CA GLY A 239 4.58 -0.53 -11.36
C GLY A 239 5.53 0.61 -10.96
N GLU A 240 5.72 0.86 -9.66
CA GLU A 240 6.57 1.96 -9.17
C GLU A 240 7.99 1.53 -8.78
N CYS A 241 8.30 0.23 -8.83
CA CYS A 241 9.63 -0.28 -8.52
C CYS A 241 10.65 0.09 -9.62
N CYS A 242 11.94 -0.02 -9.32
CA CYS A 242 13.00 0.40 -10.24
C CYS A 242 12.99 -0.42 -11.53
N GLU A 243 12.86 -1.74 -11.42
CA GLU A 243 12.93 -2.70 -12.52
C GLU A 243 11.92 -2.39 -13.63
N PRO A 244 10.59 -2.29 -13.35
CA PRO A 244 9.64 -1.98 -14.42
C PRO A 244 9.85 -0.58 -15.00
N LYS A 245 10.22 0.43 -14.21
CA LYS A 245 10.49 1.78 -14.72
C LYS A 245 11.67 1.78 -15.70
N LEU A 246 12.76 1.13 -15.33
CA LEU A 246 13.98 1.03 -16.15
C LEU A 246 13.71 0.30 -17.46
N LEU A 247 13.04 -0.86 -17.41
CA LEU A 247 12.70 -1.62 -18.60
C LEU A 247 11.71 -0.86 -19.50
N GLN A 248 10.68 -0.25 -18.92
CA GLN A 248 9.71 0.54 -19.67
C GLN A 248 10.38 1.68 -20.43
N TYR A 249 11.28 2.42 -19.76
CA TYR A 249 12.02 3.49 -20.39
C TYR A 249 12.91 2.96 -21.51
N ALA A 250 13.64 1.87 -21.27
CA ALA A 250 14.50 1.25 -22.29
C ALA A 250 13.70 0.86 -23.54
N TYR A 251 12.60 0.14 -23.38
CA TYR A 251 11.78 -0.31 -24.50
C TYR A 251 11.13 0.86 -25.25
N THR A 252 10.63 1.88 -24.56
CA THR A 252 10.01 3.05 -25.21
C THR A 252 10.99 3.94 -25.98
N HIS A 253 12.29 3.82 -25.70
CA HIS A 253 13.36 4.58 -26.37
C HIS A 253 14.21 3.73 -27.33
N GLY A 254 13.79 2.50 -27.65
CA GLY A 254 14.54 1.60 -28.55
C GLY A 254 15.92 1.20 -28.00
N LEU A 255 16.02 1.09 -26.68
CA LEU A 255 17.23 0.66 -25.99
C LEU A 255 17.11 -0.81 -25.63
N HIS A 256 18.14 -1.59 -25.96
CA HIS A 256 18.20 -3.02 -25.67
C HIS A 256 18.79 -3.27 -24.27
N PRO A 257 18.03 -3.86 -23.32
CA PRO A 257 18.52 -4.19 -21.98
C PRO A 257 19.64 -5.25 -22.01
N LEU A 258 20.73 -5.01 -21.29
CA LEU A 258 21.87 -5.95 -21.17
C LEU A 258 22.01 -6.55 -19.77
N GLY A 259 21.73 -5.77 -18.73
CA GLY A 259 21.74 -6.27 -17.35
C GLY A 259 21.32 -5.21 -16.37
N MET A 260 20.79 -5.61 -15.21
CA MET A 260 20.30 -4.70 -14.19
C MET A 260 20.84 -5.03 -12.79
N ALA A 261 20.88 -4.02 -11.92
CA ALA A 261 21.19 -4.20 -10.51
C ALA A 261 20.41 -3.24 -9.64
N MET A 262 19.92 -3.72 -8.50
CA MET A 262 19.07 -2.98 -7.56
C MET A 262 19.73 -2.97 -6.20
N MET A 263 19.95 -1.78 -5.64
CA MET A 263 20.68 -1.56 -4.41
C MET A 263 19.85 -0.77 -3.42
N TRP A 264 19.88 -1.20 -2.16
CA TRP A 264 19.32 -0.41 -1.07
C TRP A 264 20.28 0.68 -0.64
N TRP A 265 19.76 1.90 -0.48
CA TRP A 265 20.51 3.07 -0.03
C TRP A 265 19.90 3.62 1.26
N GLY A 266 20.75 3.91 2.23
CA GLY A 266 20.34 4.52 3.50
C GLY A 266 19.83 3.54 4.57
N ASP A 267 19.08 4.09 5.52
CA ASP A 267 18.57 3.37 6.69
C ASP A 267 17.64 2.21 6.32
N SER A 268 17.59 1.22 7.21
CA SER A 268 16.65 0.10 7.09
C SER A 268 15.21 0.55 7.43
N PRO A 269 14.19 0.11 6.68
CA PRO A 269 12.80 0.42 7.01
C PRO A 269 12.41 -0.24 8.34
N LYS A 270 11.44 0.32 9.07
CA LYS A 270 11.04 -0.17 10.41
C LYS A 270 10.56 -1.63 10.46
N ARG A 271 10.08 -2.18 9.35
CA ARG A 271 9.43 -3.51 9.28
C ARG A 271 10.23 -4.56 8.51
N GLU A 272 11.37 -4.21 7.94
CA GLU A 272 12.22 -5.11 7.16
C GLU A 272 13.69 -4.79 7.45
N VAL A 273 14.56 -5.81 7.42
CA VAL A 273 16.01 -5.57 7.48
C VAL A 273 16.54 -5.36 6.07
N ARG A 274 17.10 -4.17 5.82
CA ARG A 274 17.83 -3.81 4.61
C ARG A 274 19.20 -3.28 5.00
N HIS A 275 20.21 -3.67 4.25
CA HIS A 275 21.58 -3.25 4.45
C HIS A 275 21.94 -2.20 3.41
N HIS A 276 22.45 -1.06 3.87
CA HIS A 276 22.99 -0.02 3.00
C HIS A 276 24.03 -0.61 2.03
N GLY A 277 23.89 -0.31 0.74
CA GLY A 277 24.79 -0.76 -0.31
C GLY A 277 24.57 -2.21 -0.76
N HIS A 278 23.65 -2.96 -0.14
CA HIS A 278 23.40 -4.35 -0.52
C HIS A 278 22.44 -4.44 -1.71
N TYR A 279 22.68 -5.45 -2.55
CA TYR A 279 21.86 -5.72 -3.74
C TYR A 279 20.69 -6.64 -3.40
N TYR A 280 19.52 -6.35 -3.98
CA TYR A 280 18.31 -7.11 -3.71
C TYR A 280 17.60 -7.54 -5.00
N PRO A 281 17.00 -8.74 -5.02
CA PRO A 281 16.19 -9.17 -6.15
C PRO A 281 14.86 -8.41 -6.21
N ALA A 282 14.24 -8.47 -7.38
CA ALA A 282 12.92 -7.92 -7.61
C ALA A 282 11.87 -8.54 -6.68
N CYS A 283 10.94 -7.72 -6.20
CA CYS A 283 9.98 -8.19 -5.20
C CYS A 283 8.95 -9.18 -5.78
N ASN A 284 8.70 -10.27 -5.05
CA ASN A 284 7.81 -11.34 -5.51
C ASN A 284 6.33 -10.91 -5.65
N LYS A 285 5.84 -10.00 -4.80
CA LYS A 285 4.42 -9.64 -4.78
C LYS A 285 4.01 -8.66 -5.88
N ARG A 286 4.87 -7.68 -6.20
CA ARG A 286 4.57 -6.59 -7.16
C ARG A 286 5.32 -6.74 -8.46
N CYS A 287 6.64 -6.98 -8.42
CA CYS A 287 7.44 -7.03 -9.63
C CYS A 287 7.29 -8.36 -10.38
N LYS A 288 7.06 -9.48 -9.69
CA LYS A 288 7.05 -10.80 -10.35
C LYS A 288 6.07 -10.92 -11.53
N PRO A 289 4.79 -10.56 -11.40
CA PRO A 289 3.86 -10.63 -12.53
C PRO A 289 4.26 -9.66 -13.64
N ILE A 290 4.68 -8.44 -13.27
CA ILE A 290 5.08 -7.39 -14.21
C ILE A 290 6.30 -7.81 -15.03
N LEU A 291 7.38 -8.24 -14.38
CA LEU A 291 8.60 -8.66 -15.06
C LEU A 291 8.40 -9.98 -15.81
N GLY A 292 7.53 -10.88 -15.33
CA GLY A 292 7.11 -12.07 -16.08
C GLY A 292 6.44 -11.73 -17.42
N TRP A 293 5.81 -10.56 -17.53
CA TRP A 293 5.34 -9.99 -18.79
C TRP A 293 6.47 -9.26 -19.55
N MET A 294 7.15 -8.31 -18.91
CA MET A 294 8.08 -7.40 -19.57
C MET A 294 9.31 -8.09 -20.17
N LEU A 295 9.78 -9.17 -19.56
CA LEU A 295 10.96 -9.90 -20.03
C LEU A 295 10.69 -10.81 -21.24
N GLN A 296 9.43 -10.96 -21.65
CA GLN A 296 9.09 -11.82 -22.77
C GLN A 296 9.67 -11.28 -24.08
N GLY A 297 10.51 -12.08 -24.74
CA GLY A 297 11.27 -11.69 -25.92
C GLY A 297 12.71 -11.26 -25.64
N LEU A 298 13.13 -11.22 -24.37
CA LEU A 298 14.52 -10.97 -23.96
C LEU A 298 15.21 -12.30 -23.64
N ASP A 299 16.50 -12.42 -23.99
CA ASP A 299 17.32 -13.55 -23.58
C ASP A 299 17.75 -13.38 -22.11
N VAL A 300 17.06 -14.07 -21.21
CA VAL A 300 17.23 -13.94 -19.75
C VAL A 300 17.83 -15.23 -19.20
N ALA A 301 18.84 -15.07 -18.33
CA ALA A 301 19.47 -16.17 -17.63
C ALA A 301 18.41 -17.02 -16.89
N PRO A 302 18.54 -18.36 -16.89
CA PRO A 302 17.58 -19.22 -16.23
C PRO A 302 17.52 -18.89 -14.73
N ASN A 303 16.37 -19.16 -14.13
CA ASN A 303 16.28 -19.18 -12.68
C ASN A 303 17.09 -20.40 -12.17
N PRO A 304 18.10 -20.23 -11.31
CA PRO A 304 18.86 -21.34 -10.73
C PRO A 304 17.97 -22.31 -9.94
#